data_AF-A0A1A0L050-F1
#
_entry.id   AF-A0A1A0L050-F1
#
_cell.length_a   1.000
_cell.length_b   1.000
_cell.length_c   1.000
_cell.angle_alpha   90.00
_cell.angle_beta   90.00
_cell.angle_gamma   90.00
#
_symmetry.space_group_name_H-M   'P 1'
#
loop_
_entity.id
_entity.type
_entity.pdbx_description
1 polymer ?
#
loop_
_entity_poly.entity_id
_entity_poly.type
_entity_poly.pdbx_seq_one_letter_code
_entity_poly.pdbx_strand_id
1 'polypeptide(L)'
;MTIPDTWSRAVWRREAAPAIPSVQVTGGHMTSDGTRHHADYVGDSLWVVDYLPGRQLTREQATAAMRIAVAPERLEVDRWASLLGLTAAEARGFAELPVSA
;
A
#
# COMPACT_ATOMS: atom_id res chain seq x y z
N MET A 1 -13.80 -28.81 5.53
CA MET A 1 -12.48 -28.31 5.11
C MET A 1 -11.77 -29.47 4.44
N THR A 2 -11.67 -29.46 3.12
CA THR A 2 -11.10 -30.59 2.34
C THR A 2 -9.65 -30.25 2.06
N ILE A 3 -8.71 -30.94 2.73
CA ILE A 3 -7.28 -30.70 2.55
C ILE A 3 -6.81 -31.59 1.38
N PRO A 4 -6.21 -31.03 0.31
CA PRO A 4 -5.81 -31.82 -0.85
C PRO A 4 -4.57 -32.69 -0.57
N ASP A 5 -4.58 -33.92 -1.08
CA ASP A 5 -3.46 -34.88 -0.97
C ASP A 5 -2.21 -34.45 -1.79
N THR A 6 -2.34 -33.49 -2.70
CA THR A 6 -1.23 -32.94 -3.47
C THR A 6 -1.34 -31.42 -3.63
N TRP A 7 -0.35 -30.70 -3.09
CA TRP A 7 -0.25 -29.25 -3.20
C TRP A 7 0.33 -28.84 -4.56
N SER A 8 -0.55 -28.63 -5.54
CA SER A 8 -0.15 -28.14 -6.88
C SER A 8 -0.03 -26.61 -6.93
N ARG A 9 0.79 -26.07 -7.84
CA ARG A 9 0.96 -24.62 -8.06
C ARG A 9 -0.36 -23.89 -8.37
N ALA A 10 -1.34 -24.61 -8.93
CA ALA A 10 -2.69 -24.11 -9.19
C ALA A 10 -3.53 -24.01 -7.91
N VAL A 11 -3.39 -24.96 -6.98
CA VAL A 11 -4.02 -24.92 -5.65
C VAL A 11 -3.46 -23.75 -4.84
N TRP A 12 -2.15 -23.53 -4.86
CA TRP A 12 -1.53 -22.35 -4.24
C TRP A 12 -2.10 -21.02 -4.75
N ARG A 13 -2.32 -20.87 -6.06
CA ARG A 13 -2.92 -19.63 -6.60
C ARG A 13 -4.39 -19.44 -6.23
N ARG A 14 -5.12 -20.52 -6.00
CA ARG A 14 -6.55 -20.48 -5.69
C ARG A 14 -6.81 -20.27 -4.19
N GLU A 15 -5.91 -20.76 -3.34
CA GLU A 15 -5.99 -20.60 -1.87
C GLU A 15 -5.18 -19.44 -1.31
N ALA A 16 -4.23 -18.87 -2.07
CA ALA A 16 -3.58 -17.63 -1.66
C ALA A 16 -4.65 -16.57 -1.45
N ALA A 17 -4.79 -16.08 -0.20
CA ALA A 17 -5.50 -14.85 0.10
C ALA A 17 -5.13 -13.82 -0.97
N PRO A 18 -6.09 -13.02 -1.49
CA PRO A 18 -5.85 -12.18 -2.65
C PRO A 18 -4.52 -11.43 -2.44
N ALA A 19 -3.55 -11.66 -3.32
CA ALA A 19 -2.26 -11.01 -3.16
C ALA A 19 -2.51 -9.51 -3.23
N ILE A 20 -2.08 -8.76 -2.21
CA ILE A 20 -2.18 -7.30 -2.26
C ILE A 20 -1.44 -6.88 -3.54
N PRO A 21 -2.08 -6.13 -4.45
CA PRO A 21 -1.43 -5.63 -5.65
C PRO A 21 -0.07 -5.00 -5.30
N SER A 22 0.97 -5.45 -5.99
CA SER A 22 2.35 -5.10 -5.61
C SER A 22 2.60 -3.61 -5.82
N VAL A 23 3.16 -2.94 -4.81
CA VAL A 23 3.76 -1.62 -4.97
C VAL A 23 5.07 -1.76 -5.73
N GLN A 24 5.19 -1.10 -6.87
CA GLN A 24 6.36 -1.08 -7.73
C GLN A 24 7.10 0.25 -7.58
N VAL A 25 8.43 0.23 -7.64
CA VAL A 25 9.27 1.44 -7.57
C VAL A 25 10.10 1.56 -8.84
N THR A 26 9.82 2.55 -9.67
CA THR A 26 10.52 2.77 -10.95
C THR A 26 10.78 4.26 -11.15
N GLY A 27 12.02 4.64 -11.47
CA GLY A 27 12.35 6.01 -11.87
C GLY A 27 12.06 7.10 -10.82
N GLY A 28 12.03 6.75 -9.53
CA GLY A 28 11.67 7.70 -8.47
C GLY A 28 10.17 7.79 -8.18
N HIS A 29 9.35 6.91 -8.76
CA HIS A 29 7.92 6.83 -8.53
C HIS A 29 7.56 5.48 -7.88
N MET A 30 6.66 5.50 -6.89
CA MET A 30 5.97 4.31 -6.40
C MET A 30 4.54 4.27 -6.95
N THR A 31 4.19 3.17 -7.61
CA THR A 31 2.87 2.98 -8.22
C THR A 31 2.36 1.56 -7.94
N SER A 32 1.06 1.34 -8.14
CA SER A 32 0.44 0.02 -8.06
C SER A 32 -0.83 0.01 -8.90
N ASP A 33 -1.11 -1.10 -9.58
CA ASP A 33 -2.36 -1.27 -10.35
C ASP A 33 -3.61 -1.29 -9.44
N GLY A 34 -3.42 -1.44 -8.12
CA GLY A 34 -4.50 -1.45 -7.14
C GLY A 34 -4.97 -0.08 -6.66
N THR A 35 -4.35 1.02 -7.09
CA THR A 35 -4.76 2.37 -6.68
C THR A 35 -4.36 3.41 -7.72
N ARG A 36 -5.03 4.57 -7.71
CA ARG A 36 -4.61 5.73 -8.52
C ARG A 36 -3.58 6.60 -7.81
N HIS A 37 -3.38 6.37 -6.51
CA HIS A 37 -2.40 7.10 -5.72
C HIS A 37 -0.98 6.74 -6.12
N HIS A 38 -0.06 7.66 -5.86
CA HIS A 38 1.36 7.48 -6.15
C HIS A 38 2.23 8.16 -5.09
N ALA A 39 3.49 7.75 -5.05
CA ALA A 39 4.50 8.42 -4.24
C ALA A 39 5.69 8.83 -5.10
N ASP A 40 6.20 10.04 -4.88
CA ASP A 40 7.31 10.60 -5.64
C ASP A 40 8.52 10.86 -4.74
N TYR A 41 9.68 10.50 -5.24
CA TYR A 41 10.95 10.80 -4.60
C TYR A 41 11.28 12.29 -4.75
N VAL A 42 11.57 12.96 -3.63
CA VAL A 42 11.81 14.42 -3.61
C VAL A 42 13.24 14.79 -3.20
N GLY A 43 14.14 13.81 -3.10
CA GLY A 43 15.52 14.01 -2.64
C GLY A 43 15.75 13.50 -1.21
N ASP A 44 17.01 13.42 -0.80
CA ASP A 44 17.43 13.08 0.57
C ASP A 44 16.79 11.83 1.20
N SER A 45 16.54 10.79 0.39
CA SER A 45 15.85 9.56 0.83
C SER A 45 14.37 9.76 1.23
N LEU A 46 13.78 10.91 0.87
CA LEU A 46 12.41 11.30 1.20
C LEU A 46 11.46 11.17 0.01
N TRP A 47 10.21 10.91 0.36
CA TRP A 47 9.11 10.67 -0.56
C TRP A 47 7.90 11.49 -0.13
N VAL A 48 7.10 11.93 -1.10
CA VAL A 48 5.77 12.49 -0.87
C VAL A 48 4.73 11.54 -1.43
N VAL A 49 3.54 11.51 -0.83
CA VAL A 49 2.40 10.72 -1.32
C VAL A 49 1.27 11.70 -1.58
N ASP A 50 0.65 11.62 -2.75
CA ASP A 50 -0.31 12.61 -3.26
C ASP A 50 -1.49 12.90 -2.30
N TYR A 51 -1.92 11.91 -1.52
CA TYR A 51 -3.03 12.01 -0.58
C TYR A 51 -2.60 12.36 0.87
N LEU A 52 -1.29 12.50 1.13
CA LEU A 52 -0.71 12.94 2.41
C LEU A 52 0.08 14.24 2.24
N PRO A 53 -0.58 15.36 1.85
CA PRO A 53 0.10 16.60 1.54
C PRO A 53 0.88 17.15 2.74
N GLY A 54 2.02 17.78 2.47
CA GLY A 54 2.87 18.39 3.49
C GLY A 54 3.69 17.41 4.33
N ARG A 55 3.64 16.10 4.03
CA ARG A 55 4.47 15.10 4.69
C ARG A 55 5.62 14.65 3.80
N GLN A 56 6.83 14.66 4.36
CA GLN A 56 8.00 14.00 3.79
C GLN A 56 8.22 12.70 4.54
N LEU A 57 8.21 11.59 3.80
CA LEU A 57 8.17 10.24 4.33
C LEU A 57 9.46 9.49 3.97
N THR A 58 9.88 8.60 4.85
CA THR A 58 10.89 7.61 4.48
C THR A 58 10.32 6.66 3.42
N ARG A 59 11.19 5.95 2.70
CA ARG A 59 10.77 4.90 1.76
C ARG A 59 9.82 3.87 2.39
N GLU A 60 10.07 3.48 3.65
CA GLU A 60 9.22 2.53 4.37
C GLU A 60 7.82 3.11 4.63
N GLN A 61 7.75 4.36 5.09
CA GLN A 61 6.51 5.06 5.33
C GLN A 61 5.72 5.27 4.04
N ALA A 62 6.36 5.71 2.95
CA ALA A 62 5.72 5.83 1.64
C ALA A 62 5.20 4.48 1.13
N THR A 63 5.95 3.39 1.32
CA THR A 63 5.49 2.03 0.98
C THR A 63 4.28 1.62 1.82
N ALA A 64 4.24 1.97 3.11
CA ALA A 64 3.11 1.72 3.99
C ALA A 64 1.87 2.50 3.55
N ALA A 65 2.02 3.79 3.22
CA ALA A 65 0.96 4.61 2.65
C ALA A 65 0.41 4.00 1.36
N MET A 66 1.27 3.64 0.41
CA MET A 66 0.85 2.98 -0.84
C MET A 66 0.08 1.68 -0.60
N ARG A 67 0.47 0.87 0.39
CA ARG A 67 -0.27 -0.35 0.75
C ARG A 67 -1.66 -0.07 1.33
N ILE A 68 -1.80 0.99 2.13
CA ILE A 68 -3.11 1.44 2.63
C ILE A 68 -4.00 1.84 1.46
N ALA A 69 -3.49 2.64 0.52
CA ALA A 69 -4.25 3.08 -0.65
C ALA A 69 -4.64 1.94 -1.60
N VAL A 70 -3.85 0.87 -1.64
CA VAL A 70 -4.12 -0.33 -2.46
C VAL A 70 -5.13 -1.28 -1.83
N ALA A 71 -5.13 -1.40 -0.50
CA ALA A 71 -5.93 -2.39 0.22
C ALA A 71 -6.40 -1.85 1.59
N PRO A 72 -7.27 -0.82 1.61
CA PRO A 72 -7.70 -0.14 2.84
C PRO A 72 -8.51 -1.04 3.79
N GLU A 73 -9.09 -2.13 3.30
CA GLU A 73 -9.88 -3.10 4.06
C GLU A 73 -9.04 -4.11 4.85
N ARG A 74 -7.72 -4.12 4.67
CA ARG A 74 -6.81 -5.08 5.31
C ARG A 74 -6.66 -4.84 6.80
N LEU A 75 -6.42 -5.93 7.55
CA LEU A 75 -6.11 -5.88 8.98
C LEU A 75 -4.74 -5.23 9.23
N GLU A 76 -3.82 -5.34 8.27
CA GLU A 76 -2.48 -4.75 8.34
C GLU A 76 -2.49 -3.22 8.29
N VAL A 77 -3.63 -2.59 7.94
CA VAL A 77 -3.77 -1.13 7.90
C VAL A 77 -3.49 -0.49 9.25
N ASP A 78 -3.85 -1.13 10.38
CA ASP A 78 -3.51 -0.61 11.71
C ASP A 78 -1.99 -0.45 11.89
N ARG A 79 -1.23 -1.45 11.45
CA ARG A 79 0.24 -1.43 11.51
C ARG A 79 0.82 -0.41 10.54
N TRP A 80 0.32 -0.35 9.30
CA TRP A 80 0.82 0.60 8.31
C TRP A 80 0.52 2.05 8.70
N ALA A 81 -0.69 2.32 9.21
CA ALA A 81 -1.08 3.64 9.70
C ALA A 81 -0.23 4.08 10.88
N SER A 82 0.12 3.15 11.79
CA SER A 82 1.01 3.43 12.92
C SER A 82 2.39 3.92 12.48
N LEU A 83 2.94 3.42 11.36
CA LEU A 83 4.22 3.93 10.81
C LEU A 83 4.13 5.39 10.34
N LEU A 84 2.92 5.85 10.03
CA LEU A 84 2.61 7.21 9.62
C LEU A 84 2.19 8.08 10.81
N GLY A 85 2.12 7.54 12.04
CA GLY A 85 1.56 8.26 13.18
C GLY A 85 0.08 8.59 12.99
N LEU A 86 -0.66 7.70 12.31
CA LEU A 86 -2.11 7.80 12.07
C LEU A 86 -2.81 6.59 12.69
N THR A 87 -4.10 6.76 12.99
CA THR A 87 -5.03 5.64 13.19
C THR A 87 -5.41 5.03 11.84
N ALA A 88 -5.89 3.78 11.85
CA ALA A 88 -6.41 3.17 10.63
C ALA A 88 -7.59 3.94 10.02
N ALA A 89 -8.46 4.54 10.86
CA ALA A 89 -9.58 5.33 10.39
C ALA A 89 -9.13 6.59 9.64
N GLU A 90 -8.17 7.33 10.18
CA GLU A 90 -7.57 8.49 9.51
C GLU A 90 -6.87 8.08 8.22
N ALA A 91 -6.06 7.02 8.25
CA ALA A 91 -5.34 6.55 7.08
C ALA A 91 -6.27 6.15 5.92
N ARG A 92 -7.41 5.50 6.23
CA ARG A 92 -8.45 5.20 5.24
C ARG A 92 -9.11 6.47 4.70
N GLY A 93 -9.50 7.39 5.58
CA GLY A 93 -10.11 8.66 5.15
C GLY A 93 -9.19 9.49 4.26
N PHE A 94 -7.89 9.52 4.55
CA PHE A 94 -6.89 10.15 3.69
C PHE A 94 -6.77 9.44 2.33
N ALA A 95 -6.76 8.11 2.31
CA ALA A 95 -6.68 7.33 1.07
C ALA A 95 -7.93 7.42 0.17
N GLU A 96 -9.04 7.97 0.67
CA GLU A 96 -10.24 8.27 -0.12
C GLU A 96 -10.17 9.66 -0.81
N LEU A 97 -9.20 10.50 -0.44
CA LEU A 97 -9.03 11.81 -1.06
C LEU A 97 -8.74 11.68 -2.56
N PRO A 98 -9.21 12.64 -3.38
CA PRO A 98 -8.87 12.64 -4.79
C PRO A 98 -7.35 12.78 -4.98
N VAL A 99 -6.83 12.14 -6.03
CA VAL A 99 -5.44 12.32 -6.46
C VAL A 99 -5.22 13.81 -6.75
N SER A 100 -4.25 14.40 -6.07
CA SER A 100 -3.85 15.79 -6.32
C SER A 100 -3.07 15.83 -7.64
N ALA A 101 -3.46 16.73 -8.53
CA ALA A 101 -2.86 16.92 -9.86
C ALA A 101 -1.51 17.64 -9.80
#